data_AF-A0A948I4Q1-F1
#
_entry.id   AF-A0A948I4Q1-F1
#
_cell.length_a   1.000
_cell.length_b   1.000
_cell.length_c   1.000
_cell.angle_alpha   90.00
_cell.angle_beta   90.00
_cell.angle_gamma   90.00
#
_symmetry.space_group_name_H-M   'P 1'
#
loop_
_entity.id
_entity.type
_entity.pdbx_description
1 polymer ?
#
loop_
_entity_poly.entity_id
_entity_poly.type
_entity_poly.pdbx_seq_one_letter_code
_entity_poly.pdbx_strand_id
1 'polypeptide(L)' 'PPYTPVKSLDFDDHPFSIDRQPQTCALCGSGESFLDEIVTDDTGGRIFVCSDTDYCGERVEAGHKGADDEEKAA' A
#
# COMPACT_ATOMS: atom_id res chain seq x y z
N PRO A 1 15.09 10.37 20.17
CA PRO A 1 14.86 11.82 19.96
C PRO A 1 14.83 12.13 18.46
N PRO A 2 14.51 13.37 18.03
CA PRO A 2 14.80 13.78 16.66
C PRO A 2 16.28 13.51 16.31
N TYR A 3 16.56 13.12 15.06
CA TYR A 3 17.91 12.84 14.56
C TYR A 3 18.68 11.75 15.32
N THR A 4 17.97 10.82 15.97
CA THR A 4 18.59 9.67 16.63
C THR A 4 18.75 8.52 15.63
N PRO A 5 19.89 7.83 15.59
CA PRO A 5 20.05 6.64 14.76
C PRO A 5 19.03 5.56 15.16
N VAL A 6 18.29 5.05 14.18
CA VAL A 6 17.40 3.90 14.31
C VAL A 6 17.86 2.86 13.31
N LYS A 7 18.16 1.66 13.79
CA LYS A 7 18.52 0.51 12.96
C LYS A 7 17.67 -0.68 13.40
N SER A 8 17.04 -1.35 12.44
CA SER A 8 16.41 -2.65 12.68
C SER A 8 17.47 -3.67 13.10
N LEU A 9 17.07 -4.65 13.91
CA LEU A 9 17.92 -5.79 14.23
C LEU A 9 18.05 -6.69 13.00
N ASP A 10 19.28 -7.04 12.65
CA ASP A 10 19.64 -7.96 11.56
C ASP A 10 20.90 -8.76 11.93
N PHE A 11 21.22 -9.78 11.13
CA PHE A 11 22.47 -10.54 11.19
C PHE A 11 23.20 -10.42 9.85
N ASP A 12 24.52 -10.60 9.85
CA ASP A 12 25.35 -10.46 8.63
C ASP A 12 24.90 -11.40 7.50
N ASP A 13 24.38 -12.58 7.84
CA ASP A 13 23.87 -13.58 6.92
C ASP A 13 22.34 -13.50 6.71
N HIS A 14 21.63 -12.66 7.49
CA HIS A 14 20.18 -12.45 7.42
C HIS A 14 19.87 -10.94 7.55
N PRO A 15 20.11 -10.16 6.49
CA PRO A 15 19.84 -8.73 6.50
C PRO A 15 18.34 -8.47 6.65
N PHE A 16 18.00 -7.34 7.29
CA PHE A 16 16.60 -6.90 7.35
C PHE A 16 16.08 -6.56 5.95
N SER A 17 14.93 -7.10 5.58
CA SER A 17 14.22 -6.80 4.33
C SER A 17 12.81 -6.30 4.63
N ILE A 18 12.29 -5.48 3.71
CA ILE A 18 10.88 -5.09 3.70
C ILE A 18 10.12 -5.97 2.71
N ASP A 19 8.94 -6.43 3.09
CA ASP A 19 8.05 -7.13 2.18
C ASP A 19 7.28 -6.12 1.35
N ARG A 20 7.47 -6.16 0.03
CA ARG A 20 6.67 -5.38 -0.93
C ARG A 20 5.70 -6.31 -1.64
N GLN A 21 4.43 -5.95 -1.62
CA GLN A 21 3.41 -6.59 -2.43
C GLN A 21 3.58 -6.16 -3.89
N PRO A 22 3.45 -7.08 -4.88
CA PRO A 22 3.55 -6.73 -6.30
C PRO A 22 2.37 -5.88 -6.84
N GLN A 23 1.29 -5.74 -6.06
CA GLN A 23 0.09 -5.00 -6.39
C GLN A 23 0.26 -3.51 -6.11
N THR A 24 -0.64 -2.71 -6.66
CA THR A 24 -0.77 -1.28 -6.36
C THR A 24 -2.11 -1.01 -5.68
N CYS A 25 -2.18 0.06 -4.90
CA CYS A 25 -3.42 0.52 -4.30
C CYS A 25 -4.51 0.69 -5.36
N ALA A 26 -5.65 0.04 -5.14
CA ALA A 26 -6.74 0.01 -6.09
C ALA A 26 -7.51 1.34 -6.17
N LEU A 27 -7.34 2.23 -5.17
CA LEU A 27 -7.94 3.56 -5.15
C LEU A 27 -7.05 4.62 -5.82
N CYS A 28 -5.78 4.71 -5.42
CA CYS A 28 -4.88 5.80 -5.84
C CYS A 28 -3.70 5.34 -6.71
N GLY A 29 -3.61 4.05 -7.03
CA GLY A 29 -2.57 3.47 -7.88
C GLY A 29 -1.17 3.41 -7.27
N SER A 30 -0.98 3.73 -5.97
CA SER A 30 0.34 3.72 -5.34
C SER A 30 0.88 2.31 -5.12
N GLY A 31 2.13 2.06 -5.53
CA GLY A 31 2.92 0.88 -5.15
C GLY A 31 4.00 1.18 -4.09
N GLU A 32 3.97 2.37 -3.48
CA GLU A 32 4.98 2.82 -2.53
C GLU A 32 4.54 2.76 -1.06
N SER A 33 3.22 2.72 -0.83
CA SER A 33 2.65 2.50 0.51
C SER A 33 2.64 1.02 0.84
N PHE A 34 2.68 0.69 2.14
CA PHE A 34 2.17 -0.60 2.60
C PHE A 34 0.69 -0.73 2.26
N LEU A 35 0.25 -1.91 1.83
CA LEU A 35 -1.12 -2.16 1.41
C LEU A 35 -1.84 -3.11 2.35
N ASP A 36 -3.07 -2.75 2.69
CA ASP A 36 -4.02 -3.64 3.33
C ASP A 36 -4.71 -4.49 2.26
N GLU A 37 -4.76 -5.80 2.49
CA GLU A 37 -5.53 -6.74 1.67
C GLU A 37 -6.95 -6.83 2.21
N ILE A 38 -7.94 -6.47 1.38
CA ILE A 38 -9.36 -6.53 1.72
C ILE A 38 -10.00 -7.65 0.89
N VAL A 39 -10.59 -8.62 1.58
CA VAL A 39 -11.40 -9.68 0.94
C VAL A 39 -12.75 -9.09 0.52
N THR A 40 -13.12 -9.23 -0.74
CA THR A 40 -14.31 -8.60 -1.33
C THR A 40 -15.48 -9.55 -1.52
N ASP A 41 -15.23 -10.85 -1.58
CA ASP A 41 -16.24 -11.88 -1.78
C ASP A 41 -15.83 -13.25 -1.20
N ASP A 42 -16.79 -14.18 -1.16
CA ASP A 42 -16.60 -15.54 -0.64
C ASP A 42 -15.95 -16.50 -1.64
N THR A 43 -15.59 -16.01 -2.84
CA THR A 43 -14.97 -16.80 -3.92
C THR A 43 -13.49 -16.48 -4.13
N GLY A 44 -12.91 -15.66 -3.25
CA GLY A 44 -11.48 -15.37 -3.23
C GLY A 44 -11.08 -14.05 -3.88
N GLY A 45 -12.03 -13.18 -4.21
CA GLY A 45 -11.77 -11.81 -4.64
C GLY A 45 -11.13 -10.99 -3.53
N ARG A 46 -10.20 -10.13 -3.94
CA ARG A 46 -9.39 -9.31 -3.05
C ARG A 46 -8.99 -8.01 -3.73
N ILE A 47 -8.95 -6.94 -2.97
CA ILE A 47 -8.39 -5.65 -3.39
C ILE A 47 -7.28 -5.25 -2.43
N PHE A 48 -6.33 -4.46 -2.93
CA PHE A 48 -5.22 -3.96 -2.14
C PHE A 48 -5.33 -2.45 -2.07
N VAL A 49 -5.31 -1.87 -0.87
CA VAL A 49 -5.45 -0.41 -0.69
C VAL A 49 -4.36 0.11 0.22
N CYS A 50 -3.96 1.37 0.06
CA CYS A 50 -3.00 2.00 0.97
C CYS A 50 -3.49 1.88 2.43
N SER A 51 -2.63 1.37 3.31
CA SER A 51 -2.90 1.31 4.74
C SER A 51 -2.93 2.71 5.38
N ASP A 52 -2.10 3.63 4.86
CA ASP A 52 -2.19 5.05 5.18
C ASP A 52 -3.29 5.72 4.32
N THR A 53 -4.42 5.99 4.96
CA THR A 53 -5.59 6.58 4.31
C THR A 53 -5.44 8.08 4.03
N ASP A 54 -4.61 8.79 4.79
CA ASP A 54 -4.33 10.22 4.60
C ASP A 54 -3.51 10.41 3.32
N TYR A 55 -2.39 9.67 3.21
CA TYR A 55 -1.57 9.60 1.99
C TYR A 55 -2.39 9.19 0.76
N CYS A 56 -3.29 8.22 0.92
CA CYS A 56 -4.16 7.77 -0.16
C CYS A 56 -5.12 8.88 -0.60
N GLY A 57 -5.74 9.58 0.36
CA GLY A 57 -6.67 10.68 0.12
C GLY A 57 -6.03 11.83 -0.65
N GLU A 58 -4.86 12.31 -0.22
CA GLU A 58 -4.13 13.38 -0.91
C GLU A 58 -3.84 13.04 -2.37
N ARG A 59 -3.52 11.78 -2.66
CA ARG A 59 -3.25 11.32 -4.03
C ARG A 59 -4.50 11.27 -4.89
N VAL A 60 -5.61 10.80 -4.33
CA VAL A 60 -6.91 10.81 -5.02
C VAL A 60 -7.32 12.25 -5.33
N GLU A 61 -7.17 13.18 -4.39
CA GLU A 61 -7.44 14.61 -4.59
C GLU A 61 -6.54 15.22 -5.68
N ALA A 62 -5.29 14.78 -5.76
CA ALA A 62 -4.35 15.14 -6.83
C ALA A 62 -4.65 14.46 -8.18
N GLY A 63 -5.70 13.62 -8.26
CA GLY A 63 -6.17 12.99 -9.49
C GLY A 63 -5.49 11.66 -9.82
N HIS A 64 -4.72 11.08 -8.90
CA HIS A 64 -4.24 9.70 -9.07
C HIS A 64 -5.37 8.70 -8.89
N LYS A 65 -5.41 7.69 -9.76
CA LYS A 65 -6.45 6.65 -9.77
C LYS A 65 -5.81 5.26 -9.83
N GLY A 66 -6.40 4.32 -9.10
CA GLY A 66 -6.10 2.90 -9.19
C GLY A 66 -7.12 2.16 -10.05
N ALA A 67 -6.94 0.84 -10.17
CA ALA A 67 -7.75 0.00 -11.06
C ALA A 67 -9.24 -0.08 -10.68
N ASP A 68 -9.58 0.03 -9.38
CA ASP A 68 -10.98 -0.09 -8.93
C ASP A 68 -11.75 1.25 -9.00
N ASP A 69 -11.06 2.35 -9.30
CA ASP A 69 -11.68 3.67 -9.47
C ASP A 69 -12.46 3.76 -10.80
N GLU A 70 -12.15 2.89 -11.77
CA GLU A 70 -12.86 2.80 -13.06
C GLU A 70 -14.22 2.09 -12.93
N GLU A 71 -14.39 1.15 -11.99
CA GLU A 71 -15.64 0.42 -11.81
C GLU A 71 -16.75 1.25 -11.14
N LYS A 72 -16.41 2.30 -10.36
CA LYS A 72 -17.40 3.24 -9.81
C LYS A 72 -17.84 4.33 -10.78
N ALA A 73 -17.17 4.47 -11.92
CA ALA A 73 -17.47 5.50 -12.92
C ALA A 73 -18.33 4.99 -14.10
N ALA A 74 -18.65 3.69 -14.12
CA ALA A 74 -19.54 3.03 -15.07
C ALA A 74 -20.91 2.72 -14.46
#